data_AF-A0A538PBE5-F1
#
_entry.id   AF-A0A538PBE5-F1
#
_cell.length_a   1.000
_cell.length_b   1.000
_cell.length_c   1.000
_cell.angle_alpha   90.00
_cell.angle_beta   90.00
_cell.angle_gamma   90.00
#
_symmetry.space_group_name_H-M   'P 1'
#
loop_
_entity.id
_entity.type
_entity.pdbx_description
1 polymer ?
#
loop_
_entity_poly.entity_id
_entity_poly.type
_entity_poly.pdbx_seq_one_letter_code
_entity_poly.pdbx_strand_id
1 'polypeptide(L)' 'MKTHPKIIDRILAGIGHSKTICVAGHVRPDGDCIGSQLGLALALQ' A
#
# COMPACT_ATOMS: atom_id res chain seq x y z
N MET A 1 -13.12 -14.83 -8.07
CA MET A 1 -12.28 -13.92 -7.27
C MET A 1 -12.74 -13.99 -5.83
N LYS A 2 -11.83 -14.10 -4.86
CA LYS A 2 -12.22 -14.06 -3.44
C LYS A 2 -12.88 -12.71 -3.15
N THR A 3 -13.93 -12.70 -2.34
CA THR A 3 -14.58 -11.47 -1.89
C THR A 3 -13.59 -10.66 -1.06
N HIS A 4 -13.26 -9.45 -1.50
CA HIS A 4 -12.43 -8.50 -0.75
C HIS A 4 -13.28 -7.32 -0.24
N PRO A 5 -12.81 -6.61 0.81
CA PRO A 5 -13.48 -5.41 1.28
C PRO A 5 -13.61 -4.35 0.17
N LYS A 6 -14.79 -3.74 0.00
CA LYS A 6 -15.06 -2.72 -1.04
C LYS A 6 -14.08 -1.54 -1.06
N ILE A 7 -13.40 -1.27 0.05
CA ILE A 7 -12.38 -0.21 0.12
C ILE A 7 -11.18 -0.50 -0.78
N ILE A 8 -10.87 -1.78 -1.04
CA ILE A 8 -9.73 -2.17 -1.88
C ILE A 8 -9.91 -1.63 -3.30
N ASP A 9 -11.12 -1.65 -3.86
CA ASP A 9 -11.37 -1.11 -5.20
C ASP A 9 -11.07 0.40 -5.26
N ARG A 10 -11.41 1.14 -4.21
CA ARG A 10 -11.13 2.58 -4.11
C ARG A 10 -9.63 2.87 -3.94
N ILE A 11 -8.91 2.03 -3.20
CA ILE A 11 -7.45 2.12 -3.03
C ILE A 11 -6.76 1.86 -4.37
N LEU A 12 -7.13 0.79 -5.07
CA LEU A 12 -6.56 0.45 -6.38
C LEU A 12 -6.83 1.55 -7.42
N ALA A 13 -8.03 2.13 -7.41
CA ALA A 13 -8.34 3.28 -8.26
C ALA A 13 -7.46 4.50 -7.94
N GLY A 14 -7.20 4.78 -6.66
CA GLY A 14 -6.30 5.87 -6.26
C GLY A 14 -4.85 5.65 -6.69
N ILE A 15 -4.35 4.42 -6.53
CA ILE A 15 -3.02 4.00 -6.99
C ILE A 15 -2.91 4.17 -8.52
N GLY A 16 -3.90 3.69 -9.29
CA GLY A 16 -3.88 3.72 -10.75
C GLY A 16 -3.87 5.13 -11.37
N HIS A 17 -4.34 6.15 -10.67
CA HIS A 17 -4.29 7.55 -11.12
C HIS A 17 -3.01 8.29 -10.69
N SER A 18 -2.14 7.66 -9.89
CA SER A 18 -0.98 8.31 -9.30
C SER A 18 0.29 7.97 -10.09
N LYS A 19 1.06 8.99 -10.48
CA LYS A 19 2.37 8.81 -11.14
C LYS A 19 3.51 8.54 -10.16
N THR A 20 3.37 9.01 -8.93
CA THR A 20 4.38 8.90 -7.88
C THR A 20 3.68 8.74 -6.55
N ILE A 21 4.10 7.76 -5.76
CA ILE A 21 3.48 7.40 -4.49
C ILE A 21 4.55 7.45 -3.40
N CYS A 22 4.24 8.13 -2.29
CA CYS A 22 5.05 8.09 -1.08
C CYS A 22 4.45 7.06 -0.10
N VAL A 23 5.25 6.07 0.29
CA VAL A 23 4.84 5.05 1.28
C VAL A 23 5.44 5.41 2.63
N ALA A 24 4.60 5.83 3.58
CA ALA A 24 5.00 6.25 4.91
C ALA A 24 4.51 5.29 6.00
N GLY A 25 5.20 5.30 7.14
CA GLY A 25 4.95 4.46 8.30
C GLY A 25 4.93 5.30 9.58
N HIS A 26 4.66 4.67 10.72
CA HIS A 26 4.63 5.38 12.00
C HIS A 26 6.02 5.61 12.56
N VAL A 27 6.13 6.56 13.50
CA VAL A 27 7.35 6.77 14.28
C VAL A 27 7.69 5.51 15.09
N ARG A 28 8.99 5.20 15.21
CA ARG A 28 9.49 3.97 15.86
C ARG A 28 8.87 2.70 15.24
N PRO A 29 9.14 2.45 13.94
CA PRO A 29 8.54 1.34 13.23
C PRO A 29 9.04 0.00 13.79
N ASP A 30 8.15 -0.99 13.78
CA ASP A 30 8.50 -2.38 14.04
C ASP A 30 8.68 -3.15 12.72
N GLY A 31 8.87 -4.47 12.82
CA GLY A 31 9.04 -5.33 11.66
C GLY A 31 7.81 -5.37 10.75
N ASP A 32 6.60 -5.24 11.31
CA ASP A 32 5.36 -5.23 10.53
C ASP A 32 5.24 -3.94 9.72
N CYS A 33 5.52 -2.80 10.36
CA CYS A 33 5.51 -1.49 9.70
C CYS A 33 6.51 -1.46 8.53
N ILE A 34 7.78 -1.80 8.77
CA ILE A 34 8.80 -1.80 7.72
C ILE A 34 8.47 -2.83 6.63
N GLY A 35 8.07 -4.05 7.02
CA GLY A 35 7.75 -5.11 6.07
C GLY A 35 6.59 -4.75 5.15
N SER A 36 5.51 -4.19 5.71
CA SER A 36 4.36 -3.73 4.93
C SER A 36 4.71 -2.58 3.99
N GLN A 37 5.53 -1.61 4.44
CA GLN A 37 5.98 -0.51 3.60
C GLN A 37 6.83 -1.01 2.43
N LEU A 38 7.79 -1.89 2.69
CA LEU A 38 8.64 -2.48 1.66
C LEU A 38 7.83 -3.34 0.69
N GLY A 39 6.92 -4.18 1.22
CA GLY A 39 6.05 -5.02 0.40
C GLY A 39 5.19 -4.22 -0.57
N LEU A 40 4.58 -3.13 -0.09
CA LEU A 40 3.81 -2.23 -0.96
C LEU A 40 4.71 -1.50 -1.96
N ALA A 41 5.83 -0.94 -1.52
CA ALA A 41 6.73 -0.20 -2.40
C ALA A 41 7.29 -1.07 -3.54
N LEU A 42 7.66 -2.32 -3.24
CA LEU A 42 8.14 -3.29 -4.24
C LEU A 42 7.03 -3.74 -5.19
N ALA A 43 5.79 -3.88 -4.71
CA ALA A 43 4.65 -4.22 -5.56
C ALA A 43 4.23 -3.08 -6.51
N LEU A 44 4.65 -1.84 -6.23
CA LEU A 44 4.39 -0.65 -7.04
C LEU A 44 5.52 -0.36 -8.06
N GLN A 45 6.63 -1.11 -8.06
CA GLN A 45 7.69 -1.04 -9.08
C GLN A 45 7.23 -1.70 -10.38
#